data_AF-A0AAV5JZ25-F1
#
_entry.id   AF-A0AAV5JZ25-F1
#
_cell.length_a   1.000
_cell.length_b   1.000
_cell.length_c   1.000
_cell.angle_alpha   90.00
_cell.angle_beta   90.00
_cell.angle_gamma   90.00
#
_symmetry.space_group_name_H-M   'P 1'
#
loop_
_entity.id
_entity.type
_entity.pdbx_description
1 polymer ?
#
loop_
_entity_poly.entity_id
_entity_poly.type
_entity_poly.pdbx_seq_one_letter_code
_entity_poly.pdbx_strand_id
1 'polypeptide(L)'
;METEVAPPPPAKKMAEEPVVDGDELSPVEQVRLTVPNTDDPSLPVWTFRMWFLGLFSCALLSFLNQFFAYRAEPLIITQITVQVATLPIGQFMASVLPTTKFRIPGFGSREFSLNPGPFNMKEHVLITIFANAGSAFGNGPAYAIHIVTAIKGFYRRKISFLAGWIIINTTQVLGYGWAGLLRKYVVEPAHMWWPSTLVQISLFR
;
A
#
# COMPACT_ATOMS: atom_id res chain seq x y z
N MET A 1 19.85 -50.65 43.81
CA MET A 1 19.31 -49.29 43.72
C MET A 1 19.34 -48.93 42.24
N GLU A 2 18.38 -49.46 41.49
CA GLU A 2 18.27 -49.21 40.05
C GLU A 2 17.44 -47.94 39.87
N THR A 3 18.04 -46.91 39.29
CA THR A 3 17.37 -45.65 38.99
C THR A 3 16.57 -45.81 37.70
N GLU A 4 15.24 -45.82 37.84
CA GLU A 4 14.28 -45.81 36.75
C GLU A 4 14.36 -44.48 35.99
N VAL A 5 14.84 -44.52 34.74
CA VAL A 5 14.90 -43.36 33.86
C VAL A 5 13.53 -43.18 33.21
N ALA A 6 12.86 -42.07 33.52
CA ALA A 6 11.57 -41.71 32.95
C ALA A 6 11.64 -41.55 31.42
N PRO A 7 10.59 -41.95 30.66
CA PRO A 7 10.60 -41.86 29.21
C PRO A 7 10.58 -40.39 28.74
N PRO A 8 11.19 -40.09 27.58
CA PRO A 8 11.22 -38.74 27.04
C PRO A 8 9.80 -38.26 26.68
N PRO A 9 9.51 -36.96 26.81
CA PRO A 9 8.21 -36.41 26.48
C PRO A 9 7.89 -36.60 24.99
N PRO A 10 6.60 -36.80 24.63
CA PRO A 10 6.20 -37.02 23.26
C PRO A 10 6.60 -35.83 22.40
N ALA A 11 7.26 -36.10 21.27
CA ALA A 11 7.60 -35.09 20.29
C ALA A 11 6.34 -34.31 19.92
N LYS A 12 6.38 -32.98 20.11
CA LYS A 12 5.41 -32.07 19.52
C LYS A 12 5.33 -32.41 18.04
N LYS A 13 4.16 -32.85 17.56
CA LYS A 13 3.88 -32.92 16.13
C LYS A 13 4.20 -31.53 15.57
N MET A 14 5.33 -31.40 14.87
CA MET A 14 5.57 -30.27 14.00
C MET A 14 4.39 -30.30 13.03
N ALA A 15 3.59 -29.24 13.05
CA ALA A 15 2.56 -29.06 12.04
C ALA A 15 3.26 -29.22 10.68
N GLU A 16 2.74 -30.11 9.83
CA GLU A 16 3.25 -30.27 8.47
C GLU A 16 3.24 -28.88 7.82
N GLU A 17 4.43 -28.31 7.60
CA GLU A 17 4.53 -27.16 6.72
C GLU A 17 4.02 -27.61 5.36
N PRO A 18 3.09 -26.87 4.72
CA PRO A 18 2.59 -27.25 3.43
C PRO A 18 3.78 -27.41 2.48
N VAL A 19 3.87 -28.55 1.81
CA VAL A 19 4.89 -28.81 0.79
C VAL A 19 4.65 -27.83 -0.35
N VAL A 20 5.34 -26.69 -0.31
CA VAL A 20 5.34 -25.70 -1.39
C VAL A 20 6.10 -26.32 -2.55
N ASP A 21 5.45 -26.43 -3.71
CA ASP A 21 6.08 -26.95 -4.92
C ASP A 21 7.30 -26.09 -5.27
N GLY A 22 8.40 -26.72 -5.69
CA GLY A 22 9.67 -26.03 -5.96
C GLY A 22 9.54 -24.93 -7.02
N ASP A 23 8.55 -25.08 -7.91
CA ASP A 23 8.22 -24.15 -8.98
C ASP A 23 7.36 -22.94 -8.51
N GLU A 24 6.75 -23.01 -7.33
CA GLU A 24 6.03 -21.88 -6.71
C GLU A 24 6.94 -20.94 -5.91
N LEU A 25 8.21 -21.32 -5.71
CA LEU A 25 9.18 -20.53 -4.98
C LEU A 25 9.79 -19.44 -5.87
N SER A 26 9.81 -18.21 -5.36
CA SER A 26 10.52 -17.12 -6.03
C SER A 26 12.01 -17.50 -6.21
N PRO A 27 12.61 -17.26 -7.39
CA PRO A 27 14.03 -17.51 -7.63
C PRO A 27 14.94 -16.61 -6.79
N VAL A 28 14.40 -15.54 -6.22
CA VAL A 28 15.10 -14.57 -5.38
C VAL A 28 14.87 -14.91 -3.90
N GLU A 29 15.94 -15.26 -3.20
CA GLU A 29 15.87 -15.67 -1.79
C GLU A 29 15.25 -14.60 -0.88
N GLN A 30 15.57 -13.33 -1.10
CA GLN A 30 15.04 -12.22 -0.31
C GLN A 30 13.52 -12.11 -0.45
N VAL A 31 12.98 -12.38 -1.65
CA VAL A 31 11.54 -12.37 -1.90
C VAL A 31 10.89 -13.55 -1.18
N ARG A 32 11.48 -14.75 -1.27
CA ARG A 32 10.99 -15.95 -0.58
C ARG A 32 10.91 -15.79 0.94
N LEU A 33 11.86 -15.07 1.54
CA LEU A 33 11.88 -14.84 2.98
C LEU A 33 10.89 -13.76 3.46
N THR A 34 10.49 -12.85 2.57
CA THR A 34 9.69 -11.66 2.93
C THR A 34 8.23 -11.78 2.51
N VAL A 35 7.94 -12.50 1.42
CA VAL A 35 6.59 -12.62 0.86
C VAL A 35 6.05 -14.04 1.14
N PRO A 36 4.87 -14.18 1.75
CA PRO A 36 4.22 -15.48 1.87
C PRO A 36 3.75 -15.99 0.49
N ASN A 37 3.92 -17.29 0.23
CA ASN A 37 3.48 -17.91 -1.04
C ASN A 37 1.97 -18.20 -1.08
N THR A 38 1.30 -18.13 0.06
CA THR A 38 -0.14 -18.42 0.19
C THR A 38 -0.97 -17.13 0.18
N ASP A 39 -2.05 -17.10 -0.60
CA ASP A 39 -3.07 -16.05 -0.56
C ASP A 39 -4.45 -16.64 -0.18
N ASP A 40 -5.26 -15.86 0.54
CA ASP A 40 -6.68 -16.16 0.80
C ASP A 40 -7.57 -15.23 -0.03
N PRO A 41 -8.18 -15.71 -1.14
CA PRO A 41 -9.04 -14.91 -2.00
C PRO A 41 -10.35 -14.46 -1.36
N SER A 42 -10.75 -15.04 -0.22
CA SER A 42 -12.03 -14.74 0.44
C SER A 42 -12.02 -13.45 1.26
N LEU A 43 -10.83 -12.92 1.57
CA LEU A 43 -10.67 -11.72 2.38
C LEU A 43 -11.32 -10.49 1.70
N PRO A 44 -12.12 -9.70 2.44
CA PRO A 44 -12.83 -8.57 1.88
C PRO A 44 -11.85 -7.47 1.45
N VAL A 45 -11.91 -7.14 0.16
CA VAL A 45 -11.24 -5.99 -0.45
C VAL A 45 -12.28 -4.90 -0.76
N TRP A 46 -11.84 -3.65 -0.97
CA TRP A 46 -12.72 -2.50 -1.30
C TRP A 46 -13.70 -2.07 -0.20
N THR A 47 -13.29 -2.13 1.05
CA THR A 47 -14.12 -1.68 2.17
C THR A 47 -14.15 -0.17 2.33
N PHE A 48 -15.12 0.35 3.08
CA PHE A 48 -15.20 1.77 3.42
C PHE A 48 -13.93 2.27 4.13
N ARG A 49 -13.41 1.51 5.10
CA ARG A 49 -12.20 1.88 5.85
C ARG A 49 -10.97 1.98 4.94
N MET A 50 -10.81 1.08 3.98
CA MET A 50 -9.72 1.14 3.00
C MET A 50 -9.79 2.44 2.18
N TRP A 51 -10.97 2.76 1.64
CA TRP A 51 -11.16 3.98 0.85
C TRP A 51 -10.96 5.25 1.67
N PHE A 52 -11.55 5.29 2.87
CA PHE A 52 -11.46 6.45 3.75
C PHE A 52 -10.00 6.73 4.14
N LEU A 53 -9.31 5.72 4.69
CA LEU A 53 -7.91 5.86 5.12
C LEU A 53 -6.97 6.05 3.93
N GLY A 54 -7.19 5.35 2.82
CA GLY A 54 -6.41 5.48 1.58
C GLY A 54 -6.50 6.89 0.98
N LEU A 55 -7.70 7.39 0.71
CA LEU A 55 -7.88 8.74 0.14
C LEU A 55 -7.39 9.83 1.09
N PHE A 56 -7.70 9.71 2.38
CA PHE A 56 -7.24 10.66 3.39
C PHE A 56 -5.72 10.70 3.47
N SER A 57 -5.07 9.54 3.58
CA SER A 57 -3.61 9.47 3.64
C SER A 57 -2.95 10.00 2.37
N CYS A 58 -3.47 9.67 1.18
CA CYS A 58 -2.97 10.19 -0.09
C CYS A 58 -3.03 11.73 -0.14
N ALA A 59 -4.17 12.31 0.23
CA ALA A 59 -4.35 13.75 0.26
C ALA A 59 -3.43 14.43 1.30
N LEU A 60 -3.35 13.86 2.51
CA LEU A 60 -2.52 14.37 3.60
C LEU A 60 -1.04 14.34 3.22
N LEU A 61 -0.52 13.22 2.71
CA LEU A 61 0.88 13.11 2.31
C LEU A 61 1.20 14.05 1.14
N SER A 62 0.30 14.17 0.16
CA SER A 62 0.48 15.10 -0.96
C SER A 62 0.61 16.54 -0.47
N PHE A 63 -0.27 16.94 0.45
CA PHE A 63 -0.24 18.28 1.04
C PHE A 63 1.03 18.53 1.84
N LEU A 64 1.39 17.61 2.76
CA LEU A 64 2.56 17.76 3.61
C LEU A 64 3.85 17.82 2.79
N ASN A 65 4.03 16.89 1.84
CA ASN A 65 5.21 16.88 0.98
C ASN A 65 5.29 18.14 0.12
N GLN A 66 4.17 18.61 -0.44
CA GLN A 66 4.16 19.86 -1.20
C GLN A 66 4.48 21.08 -0.33
N PHE A 67 4.01 21.11 0.90
CA PHE A 67 4.26 22.18 1.86
C PHE A 67 5.74 22.23 2.29
N PHE A 68 6.38 21.08 2.50
CA PHE A 68 7.79 21.01 2.86
C PHE A 68 8.74 21.23 1.67
N ALA A 69 8.28 20.99 0.43
CA ALA A 69 9.13 21.06 -0.77
C ALA A 69 9.75 22.44 -1.05
N TYR A 70 9.14 23.53 -0.59
CA TYR A 70 9.67 24.89 -0.78
C TYR A 70 10.50 25.40 0.40
N ARG A 71 10.76 24.57 1.42
CA ARG A 71 11.66 24.94 2.52
C ARG A 71 13.12 24.85 2.07
N ALA A 72 13.99 25.59 2.75
CA ALA A 72 15.43 25.54 2.53
C ALA A 72 15.99 24.12 2.75
N GLU A 73 15.48 23.44 3.77
CA GLU A 73 15.72 22.02 4.04
C GLU A 73 14.40 21.24 3.90
N PRO A 74 14.11 20.67 2.71
CA PRO A 74 12.88 19.93 2.48
C PRO A 74 12.83 18.63 3.29
N LEU A 75 11.69 18.40 3.94
CA LEU A 75 11.39 17.12 4.59
C LEU A 75 10.48 16.30 3.67
N ILE A 76 10.84 15.03 3.45
CA ILE A 76 10.03 14.10 2.68
C ILE A 76 9.39 13.08 3.63
N ILE A 77 8.06 13.09 3.66
CA ILE A 77 7.28 12.12 4.43
C ILE A 77 6.88 10.99 3.48
N THR A 78 7.41 9.80 3.76
CA THR A 78 7.16 8.60 2.94
C THR A 78 5.93 7.84 3.41
N GLN A 79 5.42 6.97 2.54
CA GLN A 79 4.29 6.07 2.81
C GLN A 79 4.46 5.17 4.04
N ILE A 80 5.69 4.92 4.50
CA ILE A 80 5.97 4.07 5.68
C ILE A 80 5.30 4.66 6.92
N THR A 81 5.26 5.99 7.04
CA THR A 81 4.57 6.67 8.15
C THR A 81 3.09 6.30 8.18
N VAL A 82 2.44 6.28 7.01
CA VAL A 82 1.05 5.86 6.89
C VAL A 82 0.93 4.37 7.16
N GLN A 83 1.81 3.54 6.61
CA GLN A 83 1.80 2.09 6.84
C GLN A 83 1.79 1.75 8.34
N VAL A 84 2.68 2.37 9.12
CA VAL A 84 2.75 2.16 10.59
C VAL A 84 1.50 2.72 11.29
N ALA A 85 1.06 3.93 10.94
CA ALA A 85 -0.10 4.57 11.60
C ALA A 85 -1.44 3.86 11.29
N THR A 86 -1.57 3.31 10.09
CA THR A 86 -2.82 2.71 9.62
C THR A 86 -3.14 1.40 10.35
N LEU A 87 -2.14 0.66 10.84
CA LEU A 87 -2.35 -0.59 11.55
C LEU A 87 -3.22 -0.42 12.82
N PRO A 88 -2.84 0.41 13.81
CA PRO A 88 -3.67 0.63 14.99
C PRO A 88 -4.99 1.34 14.65
N ILE A 89 -5.00 2.28 13.69
CA ILE A 89 -6.23 2.99 13.29
C ILE A 89 -7.22 2.04 12.61
N GLY A 90 -6.74 1.15 11.74
CA GLY A 90 -7.55 0.16 11.03
C GLY A 90 -8.16 -0.85 12.00
N GLN A 91 -7.38 -1.33 12.97
CA GLN A 91 -7.89 -2.19 14.05
C GLN A 91 -8.94 -1.47 14.92
N PHE A 92 -8.71 -0.20 15.26
CA PHE A 92 -9.68 0.61 15.98
C PHE A 92 -10.97 0.85 15.18
N MET A 93 -10.86 1.15 13.89
CA MET A 93 -12.04 1.28 13.03
C MET A 93 -12.78 -0.05 12.89
N ALA A 94 -12.08 -1.18 12.87
CA ALA A 94 -12.71 -2.50 12.84
C ALA A 94 -13.45 -2.84 14.14
N SER A 95 -13.07 -2.29 15.29
CA SER A 95 -13.80 -2.50 16.56
C SER A 95 -14.96 -1.52 16.76
N VAL A 96 -14.86 -0.29 16.23
CA VAL A 96 -15.85 0.78 16.45
C VAL A 96 -16.91 0.84 15.35
N LEU A 97 -16.57 0.53 14.09
CA LEU A 97 -17.52 0.68 12.99
C LEU A 97 -18.67 -0.35 13.08
N PRO A 98 -19.91 0.09 12.82
CA PRO A 98 -21.07 -0.79 12.88
C PRO A 98 -21.01 -1.85 11.78
N THR A 99 -21.31 -3.09 12.16
CA THR A 99 -21.44 -4.26 11.27
C THR A 99 -22.82 -4.32 10.60
N THR A 100 -23.62 -3.26 10.74
CA THR A 100 -24.96 -3.16 10.19
C THR A 100 -24.91 -3.28 8.67
N LYS A 101 -25.66 -4.26 8.15
CA LYS A 101 -25.86 -4.44 6.71
C LYS A 101 -26.98 -3.52 6.24
N PHE A 102 -26.68 -2.66 5.29
CA PHE A 102 -27.65 -1.76 4.67
C PHE A 102 -27.73 -2.03 3.17
N ARG A 103 -28.91 -1.81 2.61
CA ARG A 103 -29.18 -1.94 1.18
C ARG A 103 -29.22 -0.54 0.59
N ILE A 104 -28.39 -0.28 -0.41
CA ILE A 104 -28.38 1.01 -1.10
C ILE A 104 -29.48 0.97 -2.16
N PRO A 105 -30.50 1.87 -2.11
CA PRO A 105 -31.52 1.94 -3.14
C PRO A 105 -30.86 2.28 -4.49
N GLY A 106 -31.01 1.40 -5.49
CA GLY A 106 -30.43 1.57 -6.84
C GLY A 106 -29.26 0.65 -7.18
N PHE A 107 -28.67 -0.07 -6.21
CA PHE A 107 -27.55 -1.02 -6.44
C PHE A 107 -27.97 -2.50 -6.38
N GLY A 108 -29.25 -2.79 -6.64
CA GLY A 108 -29.81 -4.15 -6.63
C GLY A 108 -29.90 -4.76 -5.22
N SER A 109 -29.84 -6.09 -5.14
CA SER A 109 -29.95 -6.89 -3.91
C SER A 109 -28.64 -6.98 -3.09
N ARG A 110 -27.61 -6.22 -3.44
CA ARG A 110 -26.31 -6.27 -2.75
C ARG A 110 -26.41 -5.62 -1.37
N GLU A 111 -26.04 -6.38 -0.35
CA GLU A 111 -25.94 -5.90 1.03
C GLU A 111 -24.56 -5.29 1.26
N PHE A 112 -24.52 -4.03 1.67
CA PHE A 112 -23.29 -3.32 1.99
C PHE A 112 -23.13 -3.25 3.52
N SER A 113 -21.89 -3.40 3.99
CA SER A 113 -21.55 -3.19 5.40
C SER A 113 -20.37 -2.24 5.48
N LEU A 114 -20.41 -1.31 6.43
CA LEU A 114 -19.27 -0.43 6.73
C LEU A 114 -18.11 -1.21 7.36
N ASN A 115 -18.43 -2.33 8.01
CA ASN A 115 -17.48 -3.21 8.66
C ASN A 115 -17.77 -4.68 8.27
N PRO A 116 -17.26 -5.14 7.12
CA PRO A 116 -17.53 -6.50 6.63
C PRO A 116 -16.74 -7.58 7.40
N GLY A 117 -15.77 -7.21 8.22
CA GLY A 117 -14.94 -8.14 8.98
C GLY A 117 -13.72 -7.45 9.61
N PRO A 118 -12.82 -8.22 10.25
CA PRO A 118 -11.59 -7.70 10.85
C PRO A 118 -10.73 -6.93 9.85
N PHE A 119 -9.89 -6.03 10.36
CA PHE A 119 -8.88 -5.36 9.52
C PHE A 119 -7.91 -6.40 8.97
N ASN A 120 -7.80 -6.47 7.64
CA ASN A 120 -7.01 -7.49 6.98
C ASN A 120 -5.80 -6.90 6.23
N MET A 121 -4.90 -7.80 5.83
CA MET A 121 -3.66 -7.43 5.14
C MET A 121 -3.91 -6.70 3.82
N LYS A 122 -4.87 -7.17 3.02
CA LYS A 122 -5.16 -6.60 1.70
C LYS A 122 -5.60 -5.15 1.81
N GLU A 123 -6.42 -4.83 2.80
CA GLU A 123 -6.82 -3.45 3.09
C GLU A 123 -5.63 -2.58 3.50
N HIS A 124 -4.75 -3.11 4.35
CA HIS A 124 -3.56 -2.39 4.79
C HIS A 124 -2.59 -2.11 3.65
N VAL A 125 -2.36 -3.09 2.77
CA VAL A 125 -1.56 -2.94 1.55
C VAL A 125 -2.19 -1.90 0.61
N LEU A 126 -3.51 -1.97 0.37
CA LEU A 126 -4.20 -1.02 -0.50
C LEU A 126 -4.10 0.41 0.03
N ILE A 127 -4.31 0.64 1.33
CA ILE A 127 -4.14 1.97 1.95
C ILE A 127 -2.70 2.48 1.75
N THR A 128 -1.70 1.61 1.89
CA THR A 128 -0.30 1.97 1.69
C THR A 128 0.00 2.32 0.23
N ILE A 129 -0.62 1.64 -0.74
CA ILE A 129 -0.53 2.00 -2.16
C ILE A 129 -1.10 3.41 -2.42
N PHE A 130 -2.23 3.77 -1.80
CA PHE A 130 -2.74 5.14 -1.87
C PHE A 130 -1.76 6.16 -1.28
N ALA A 131 -1.18 5.87 -0.12
CA ALA A 131 -0.17 6.71 0.50
C ALA A 131 1.09 6.85 -0.37
N ASN A 132 1.48 5.80 -1.09
CA ASN A 132 2.57 5.81 -2.05
C ASN A 132 2.35 6.84 -3.15
N ALA A 133 1.13 6.86 -3.71
CA ALA A 133 0.75 7.82 -4.75
C ALA A 133 0.85 9.26 -4.23
N GLY A 134 0.47 9.50 -2.97
CA GLY A 134 0.55 10.82 -2.34
C GLY A 134 1.96 11.28 -1.95
N SER A 135 2.93 10.37 -1.85
CA SER A 135 4.35 10.69 -1.57
C SER A 135 5.27 10.52 -2.78
N ALA A 136 4.70 10.25 -3.96
CA ALA A 136 5.40 10.00 -5.22
C ALA A 136 6.58 9.03 -5.08
N PHE A 137 6.35 7.87 -4.45
CA PHE A 137 7.39 6.85 -4.20
C PHE A 137 8.56 7.35 -3.34
N GLY A 138 8.31 8.31 -2.45
CA GLY A 138 9.34 8.92 -1.61
C GLY A 138 10.13 10.03 -2.30
N ASN A 139 9.70 10.51 -3.47
CA ASN A 139 10.31 11.64 -4.16
C ASN A 139 9.62 12.98 -3.87
N GLY A 140 8.60 13.00 -3.00
CA GLY A 140 7.92 14.22 -2.58
C GLY A 140 6.77 14.61 -3.51
N PRO A 141 6.65 15.89 -3.92
CA PRO A 141 5.53 16.35 -4.74
C PRO A 141 5.65 15.96 -6.23
N ALA A 142 4.56 16.13 -6.97
CA ALA A 142 4.57 15.95 -8.43
C ALA A 142 5.54 16.93 -9.09
N TYR A 143 6.51 16.40 -9.83
CA TYR A 143 7.61 17.19 -10.42
C TYR A 143 7.12 18.35 -11.31
N ALA A 144 6.01 18.15 -12.04
CA ALA A 144 5.40 19.18 -12.90
C ALA A 144 4.98 20.46 -12.14
N ILE A 145 4.83 20.40 -10.81
CA ILE A 145 4.55 21.57 -9.98
C ILE A 145 5.71 22.58 -10.04
N HIS A 146 6.96 22.12 -10.17
CA HIS A 146 8.11 23.01 -10.34
C HIS A 146 8.04 23.80 -11.66
N ILE A 147 7.50 23.22 -12.73
CA ILE A 147 7.30 23.92 -14.00
C ILE A 147 6.31 25.08 -13.81
N VAL A 148 5.15 24.80 -13.21
CA VAL A 148 4.14 25.84 -12.93
C VAL A 148 4.71 26.93 -12.01
N THR A 149 5.50 26.52 -11.02
CA THR A 149 6.17 27.45 -10.09
C THR A 149 7.18 28.33 -10.81
N ALA A 150 8.01 27.78 -11.68
CA ALA A 150 9.01 28.54 -12.44
C ALA A 150 8.34 29.57 -13.36
N ILE A 151 7.24 29.20 -14.04
CA ILE A 151 6.48 30.12 -14.90
C ILE A 151 5.99 31.34 -14.10
N LYS A 152 5.43 31.11 -12.90
CA LYS A 152 4.88 32.17 -12.06
C LYS A 152 5.96 32.97 -11.34
N GLY A 153 6.92 32.31 -10.70
CA GLY A 153 7.92 32.92 -9.83
C GLY A 153 9.11 33.50 -10.58
N PHE A 154 9.69 32.74 -11.52
CA PHE A 154 10.91 33.14 -12.24
C PHE A 154 10.58 33.96 -13.49
N TYR A 155 9.72 33.44 -14.37
CA TYR A 155 9.38 34.11 -15.63
C TYR A 155 8.30 35.19 -15.49
N ARG A 156 7.70 35.32 -14.30
CA ARG A 156 6.62 36.28 -13.99
C ARG A 156 5.47 36.25 -15.01
N ARG A 157 5.20 35.09 -15.60
CA ARG A 157 4.10 34.89 -16.56
C ARG A 157 2.86 34.38 -15.85
N LYS A 158 1.70 34.78 -16.35
CA LYS A 158 0.41 34.29 -15.87
C LYS A 158 0.09 32.97 -16.58
N ILE A 159 -0.24 31.95 -15.79
CA ILE A 159 -0.79 30.68 -16.25
C ILE A 159 -2.14 30.47 -15.55
N SER A 160 -3.15 30.06 -16.31
CA SER A 160 -4.46 29.74 -15.74
C SER A 160 -4.37 28.50 -14.86
N PHE A 161 -5.24 28.41 -13.85
CA PHE A 161 -5.30 27.24 -12.98
C PHE A 161 -5.54 25.96 -13.80
N LEU A 162 -6.48 26.00 -14.74
CA LEU A 162 -6.84 24.86 -15.58
C LEU A 162 -5.66 24.37 -16.43
N ALA A 163 -4.90 25.29 -17.04
CA ALA A 163 -3.72 24.92 -17.82
C ALA A 163 -2.65 24.23 -16.94
N GLY A 164 -2.37 24.79 -15.75
CA GLY A 164 -1.44 24.18 -14.81
C GLY A 164 -1.91 22.81 -14.31
N TRP A 165 -3.21 22.69 -13.98
CA TRP A 165 -3.80 21.44 -13.54
C TRP A 165 -3.75 20.35 -14.61
N ILE A 166 -4.06 20.69 -15.87
CA ILE A 166 -3.95 19.75 -17.00
C ILE A 166 -2.49 19.31 -17.19
N ILE A 167 -1.53 20.24 -17.20
CA ILE A 167 -0.10 19.89 -17.35
C ILE A 167 0.35 18.92 -16.25
N ILE A 168 -0.04 19.18 -15.00
CA ILE A 168 0.33 18.29 -13.89
C ILE A 168 -0.32 16.91 -14.08
N ASN A 169 -1.63 16.85 -14.36
CA ASN A 169 -2.33 15.58 -14.52
C ASN A 169 -1.83 14.76 -15.71
N THR A 170 -1.57 15.38 -16.86
CA THR A 170 -1.10 14.65 -18.04
C THR A 170 0.27 14.03 -17.82
N THR A 171 1.18 14.71 -17.11
CA THR A 171 2.49 14.13 -16.76
C THR A 171 2.36 12.92 -15.83
N GLN A 172 1.45 12.98 -14.85
CA GLN A 172 1.20 11.84 -13.96
C GLN A 172 0.56 10.66 -14.70
N VAL A 173 -0.47 10.93 -15.52
CA VAL A 173 -1.16 9.90 -16.31
C VAL A 173 -0.20 9.25 -17.31
N LEU A 174 0.67 10.03 -17.95
CA LEU A 174 1.70 9.51 -18.84
C LEU A 174 2.66 8.56 -18.10
N GLY A 175 3.11 8.93 -16.90
CA GLY A 175 3.99 8.09 -16.08
C GLY A 175 3.34 6.75 -15.70
N TYR A 176 2.11 6.79 -15.18
CA TYR A 176 1.38 5.55 -14.86
C TYR A 176 1.03 4.73 -16.11
N GLY A 177 0.76 5.39 -17.25
CA GLY A 177 0.53 4.73 -18.53
C GLY A 177 1.73 3.92 -18.99
N TRP A 178 2.94 4.51 -18.95
CA TRP A 178 4.18 3.79 -19.26
C TRP A 178 4.45 2.64 -18.29
N ALA A 179 4.24 2.85 -16.99
CA ALA A 179 4.37 1.78 -15.99
C ALA A 179 3.44 0.59 -16.30
N GLY A 180 2.19 0.87 -16.74
CA GLY A 180 1.24 -0.15 -17.17
C GLY A 180 1.69 -0.92 -18.42
N LEU A 181 2.17 -0.22 -19.45
CA LEU A 181 2.68 -0.85 -20.68
C LEU A 181 3.90 -1.73 -20.42
N LEU A 182 4.77 -1.32 -19.51
CA LEU A 182 6.00 -2.05 -19.16
C LEU A 182 5.80 -3.14 -18.11
N ARG A 183 4.59 -3.30 -17.54
CA ARG A 183 4.28 -4.31 -16.51
C ARG A 183 4.74 -5.71 -16.92
N LYS A 184 4.49 -6.11 -18.17
CA LYS A 184 4.89 -7.42 -18.70
C LYS A 184 6.40 -7.66 -18.67
N TYR A 185 7.19 -6.61 -18.77
CA TYR A 185 8.65 -6.70 -18.80
C TYR A 185 9.29 -6.45 -17.43
N VAL A 186 8.67 -5.62 -16.60
CA VAL A 186 9.30 -5.12 -15.36
C VAL A 186 8.67 -5.68 -14.08
N VAL A 187 7.51 -6.34 -14.16
CA VAL A 187 6.77 -6.84 -12.99
C VAL A 187 6.41 -8.32 -13.11
N GLU A 188 5.98 -8.78 -14.27
CA GLU A 188 5.57 -10.19 -14.46
C GLU A 188 6.72 -11.21 -14.37
N PRO A 189 7.96 -10.94 -14.86
CA PRO A 189 9.05 -11.91 -14.74
C PRO A 189 9.57 -12.03 -13.30
N ALA A 190 9.65 -13.25 -12.77
CA ALA A 190 10.02 -13.50 -11.36
C ALA A 190 11.44 -13.06 -10.97
N HIS A 191 12.34 -12.88 -11.94
CA HIS A 191 13.69 -12.36 -11.71
C HIS A 191 13.72 -10.83 -11.57
N MET A 192 12.65 -10.13 -11.99
CA MET A 192 12.53 -8.69 -11.90
C MET A 192 11.81 -8.31 -10.60
N TRP A 193 12.56 -7.79 -9.64
CA TRP A 193 12.05 -7.42 -8.33
C TRP A 193 12.53 -6.03 -7.94
N TRP A 194 11.81 -5.41 -7.00
CA TRP A 194 12.06 -4.04 -6.55
C TRP A 194 12.50 -4.07 -5.08
N PRO A 195 13.81 -3.99 -4.79
CA PRO A 195 14.33 -4.18 -3.43
C PRO A 195 13.77 -3.22 -2.40
N SER A 196 13.52 -1.96 -2.80
CA SER A 196 12.93 -0.94 -1.93
C SER A 196 11.52 -1.32 -1.46
N THR A 197 10.77 -2.08 -2.25
CA THR A 197 9.43 -2.56 -1.90
C THR A 197 9.48 -3.70 -0.87
N LEU A 198 10.55 -4.51 -0.84
CA LEU A 198 10.66 -5.59 0.15
C LEU A 198 10.69 -5.08 1.60
N VAL A 199 11.28 -3.91 1.82
CA VAL A 199 11.29 -3.26 3.15
C VAL A 199 9.87 -2.91 3.61
N GLN A 200 8.98 -2.58 2.66
CA GLN A 200 7.58 -2.30 2.98
C GLN A 200 6.82 -3.60 3.20
N ILE A 201 7.11 -4.64 2.41
CA ILE A 201 6.44 -5.92 2.55
C ILE A 201 6.76 -6.59 3.88
N SER A 202 7.99 -6.50 4.37
CA SER A 202 8.37 -7.07 5.67
C SER A 202 7.65 -6.41 6.85
N LEU A 203 7.25 -5.14 6.73
CA LEU A 203 6.50 -4.39 7.75
C LEU A 203 5.01 -4.73 7.81
N PHE A 204 4.49 -5.43 6.81
CA PHE A 204 3.12 -5.94 6.84
C PHE A 204 2.98 -7.17 7.74
N ARG A 205 4.08 -7.81 8.14
CA ARG A 205 4.05 -9.06 8.90
C ARG A 205 3.60 -8.88 10.36
#